data_AF-A0A0G4JR31-F1
#
_entry.id   AF-A0A0G4JR31-F1
#
_cell.length_a   1.000
_cell.length_b   1.000
_cell.length_c   1.000
_cell.angle_alpha   90.00
_cell.angle_beta   90.00
_cell.angle_gamma   90.00
#
_symmetry.space_group_name_H-M   'P 1'
#
loop_
_entity.id
_entity.type
_entity.pdbx_description
1 polymer ?
#
loop_
_entity_poly.entity_id
_entity_poly.type
_entity_poly.pdbx_seq_one_letter_code
_entity_poly.pdbx_strand_id
1 'polypeptide(L)'
;MEGAVNNEVVLKLDSGDLLTTVITKASSSSLGLAPGKTAIALVKAPWVIIASADSDLNFSARNQLAGKVKKVVKGAVNSMVHIKTSNGLTLTSSITNESLDEMAIADGSEVIALIKASNVILATKK
;
A
#
# COMPACT_ATOMS: atom_id res chain seq x y z
N MET A 1 5.93 -2.26 -17.26
CA MET A 1 5.87 -3.30 -18.31
C MET A 1 4.55 -3.19 -19.04
N GLU A 2 4.57 -3.19 -20.37
CA GLU A 2 3.36 -3.12 -21.18
C GLU A 2 2.74 -4.51 -21.33
N GLY A 3 1.43 -4.61 -21.15
CA GLY A 3 0.67 -5.84 -21.39
C GLY A 3 -0.45 -5.63 -22.40
N ALA A 4 -1.12 -6.71 -22.81
CA ALA A 4 -2.17 -6.66 -23.83
C ALA A 4 -3.37 -5.78 -23.43
N VAL A 5 -3.71 -5.78 -22.13
CA VAL A 5 -4.85 -5.03 -21.57
C VAL A 5 -4.40 -4.08 -20.45
N ASN A 6 -3.51 -4.57 -19.59
CA ASN A 6 -3.02 -3.83 -18.43
C ASN A 6 -1.53 -3.57 -18.52
N ASN A 7 -1.12 -2.41 -18.04
CA ASN A 7 0.26 -2.04 -17.83
C ASN A 7 0.60 -2.16 -16.34
N GLU A 8 1.75 -2.74 -16.06
CA GLU A 8 2.38 -2.64 -14.75
C GLU A 8 3.25 -1.38 -14.71
N VAL A 9 3.03 -0.54 -13.71
CA VAL A 9 3.78 0.69 -13.47
C VAL A 9 4.44 0.58 -12.10
N VAL A 10 5.75 0.85 -12.05
CA VAL A 10 6.51 0.90 -10.80
C VAL A 10 6.87 2.34 -10.51
N LEU A 11 6.50 2.81 -9.32
CA LEU A 11 6.85 4.12 -8.80
C LEU A 11 7.98 3.97 -7.80
N LYS A 12 8.97 4.84 -7.91
CA LYS A 12 9.88 5.11 -6.79
C LYS A 12 9.29 6.26 -5.99
N LEU A 13 8.90 5.98 -4.75
CA LEU A 13 8.37 6.99 -3.83
C LEU A 13 9.52 7.84 -3.25
N ASP A 14 9.19 9.01 -2.72
CA ASP A 14 10.19 9.93 -2.14
C ASP A 14 10.90 9.31 -0.93
N SER A 15 10.26 8.38 -0.22
CA SER A 15 10.88 7.58 0.85
C SER A 15 11.97 6.63 0.34
N GLY A 16 12.00 6.34 -0.96
CA GLY A 16 12.81 5.29 -1.56
C GLY A 16 12.08 3.95 -1.73
N ASP A 17 10.90 3.79 -1.13
CA ASP A 17 10.05 2.61 -1.34
C ASP A 17 9.64 2.49 -2.81
N LEU A 18 9.56 1.24 -3.31
CA LEU A 18 8.98 0.95 -4.62
C LEU A 18 7.50 0.57 -4.45
N LEU A 19 6.65 1.14 -5.29
CA LEU A 19 5.22 0.82 -5.33
C LEU A 19 4.82 0.40 -6.74
N THR A 20 4.37 -0.84 -6.87
CA THR A 20 3.87 -1.45 -8.10
C THR A 20 2.36 -1.31 -8.19
N THR A 21 1.87 -0.82 -9.33
CA THR A 21 0.44 -0.77 -9.66
C THR A 21 0.18 -1.37 -11.02
N VAL A 22 -1.03 -1.88 -11.21
CA VAL A 22 -1.53 -2.37 -12.50
C VAL A 22 -2.73 -1.51 -12.88
N ILE A 23 -2.63 -0.84 -14.01
CA ILE A 23 -3.69 -0.01 -14.59
C ILE A 23 -3.94 -0.40 -16.05
N THR A 24 -5.04 0.03 -16.64
CA THR A 24 -5.32 -0.25 -18.06
C THR A 24 -4.31 0.47 -18.96
N LYS A 25 -4.03 -0.11 -20.14
CA LYS A 25 -3.22 0.55 -21.17
C LYS A 25 -3.78 1.93 -21.53
N ALA A 26 -5.11 2.03 -21.64
CA ALA A 26 -5.80 3.30 -21.91
C ALA A 26 -5.51 4.36 -20.83
N SER A 27 -5.55 4.00 -19.53
CA SER A 27 -5.21 4.91 -18.44
C SER A 27 -3.73 5.30 -18.47
N SER A 28 -2.83 4.36 -18.76
CA SER A 28 -1.40 4.63 -18.90
C SER A 28 -1.12 5.66 -19.99
N SER A 29 -1.74 5.50 -21.16
CA SER A 29 -1.63 6.45 -22.28
C SER A 29 -2.27 7.79 -21.96
N SER A 30 -3.46 7.80 -21.35
CA SER A 30 -4.20 9.02 -21.00
C SER A 30 -3.46 9.86 -19.95
N LEU A 31 -2.82 9.20 -18.98
CA LEU A 31 -1.97 9.84 -17.98
C LEU A 31 -0.58 10.18 -18.54
N GLY A 32 -0.27 9.76 -19.77
CA GLY A 32 1.01 9.93 -20.45
C GLY A 32 2.18 9.38 -19.66
N LEU A 33 2.00 8.24 -18.99
CA LEU A 33 3.03 7.65 -18.13
C LEU A 33 4.21 7.12 -18.97
N ALA A 34 5.41 7.49 -18.56
CA ALA A 34 6.67 7.04 -19.12
C ALA A 34 7.73 7.04 -18.01
N PRO A 35 8.84 6.28 -18.14
CA PRO A 35 9.94 6.35 -17.20
C PRO A 35 10.40 7.80 -16.98
N GLY A 36 10.61 8.17 -15.71
CA GLY A 36 10.99 9.54 -15.32
C GLY A 36 9.83 10.52 -15.16
N LYS A 37 8.61 10.20 -15.60
CA LYS A 37 7.44 11.07 -15.35
C LYS A 37 7.00 11.00 -13.90
N THR A 38 6.78 12.16 -13.29
CA THR A 38 6.20 12.27 -11.96
C THR A 38 4.72 11.91 -11.97
N ALA A 39 4.32 11.05 -11.05
CA ALA A 39 2.94 10.68 -10.78
C ALA A 39 2.69 10.60 -9.28
N ILE A 40 1.42 10.66 -8.88
CA ILE A 40 0.96 10.52 -7.51
C ILE A 40 0.23 9.18 -7.39
N ALA A 41 0.61 8.38 -6.40
CA ALA A 41 -0.13 7.18 -6.03
C ALA A 41 -1.12 7.49 -4.90
N LEU A 42 -2.36 7.06 -5.09
CA LEU A 42 -3.42 7.16 -4.11
C LEU A 42 -3.79 5.75 -3.67
N VAL A 43 -3.67 5.48 -2.37
CA VAL A 43 -4.05 4.22 -1.74
C VAL A 43 -5.03 4.52 -0.61
N LYS A 44 -6.23 3.96 -0.69
CA LYS A 44 -7.22 4.11 0.38
C LYS A 44 -6.85 3.19 1.56
N ALA A 45 -7.06 3.66 2.79
CA ALA A 45 -6.76 2.90 4.01
C ALA A 45 -7.27 1.44 4.05
N PRO A 46 -8.55 1.11 3.72
CA PRO A 46 -9.02 -0.28 3.66
C PRO A 46 -8.39 -1.14 2.54
N TRP A 47 -7.58 -0.57 1.65
CA TRP A 47 -6.79 -1.34 0.68
C TRP A 47 -5.40 -1.72 1.19
N VAL A 48 -5.02 -1.20 2.36
CA VAL A 48 -3.81 -1.59 3.07
C VAL A 48 -4.19 -2.69 4.03
N ILE A 49 -3.84 -3.94 3.69
CA ILE A 49 -4.03 -5.10 4.56
C ILE A 49 -2.81 -5.22 5.46
N ILE A 50 -3.00 -5.66 6.70
CA ILE A 50 -1.90 -5.91 7.63
C ILE A 50 -1.64 -7.41 7.72
N ALA A 51 -0.39 -7.81 7.57
CA ALA A 51 0.10 -9.13 7.94
C ALA A 51 1.11 -9.00 9.08
N SER A 52 1.21 -10.04 9.91
CA SER A 52 2.26 -10.11 10.93
C SER A 52 3.64 -10.22 10.27
N ALA A 53 4.66 -9.59 10.85
CA ALA A 53 6.01 -9.60 10.30
C ALA A 53 6.70 -10.97 10.38
N ASP A 54 6.24 -11.86 11.26
CA ASP A 54 6.73 -13.22 11.46
C ASP A 54 5.94 -14.29 10.67
N SER A 55 5.03 -13.87 9.79
CA SER A 55 4.25 -14.79 8.95
C SER A 55 5.14 -15.58 8.00
N ASP A 56 4.93 -16.89 7.92
CA ASP A 56 5.61 -17.80 6.97
C ASP A 56 4.86 -17.93 5.62
N LEU A 57 3.82 -17.12 5.41
CA LEU A 57 2.96 -17.19 4.24
C LEU A 57 3.53 -16.38 3.06
N ASN A 58 3.28 -16.88 1.86
CA ASN A 58 3.54 -16.15 0.63
C ASN A 58 2.31 -15.35 0.19
N PHE A 59 2.40 -14.02 0.20
CA PHE A 59 1.31 -13.16 -0.24
C PHE A 59 1.39 -12.84 -1.74
N SER A 60 0.25 -12.90 -2.42
CA SER A 60 0.13 -12.50 -3.84
C SER A 60 0.12 -10.98 -4.04
N ALA A 61 0.01 -10.20 -2.96
CA ALA A 61 0.13 -8.75 -3.02
C ALA A 61 1.52 -8.35 -3.51
N ARG A 62 1.55 -7.51 -4.56
CA ARG A 62 2.81 -7.05 -5.17
C ARG A 62 3.56 -6.06 -4.29
N ASN A 63 2.84 -5.30 -3.48
CA ASN A 63 3.43 -4.35 -2.55
C ASN A 63 3.39 -4.97 -1.16
N GLN A 64 4.57 -5.22 -0.60
CA GLN A 64 4.74 -5.74 0.75
C GLN A 64 5.74 -4.82 1.46
N LEU A 65 5.20 -3.90 2.25
CA LEU A 65 5.98 -2.83 2.87
C LEU A 65 6.15 -3.14 4.35
N ALA A 66 7.32 -3.67 4.71
CA ALA A 66 7.68 -3.93 6.11
C ALA A 66 7.73 -2.60 6.90
N GLY A 67 7.20 -2.62 8.11
CA GLY A 67 7.14 -1.43 8.94
C GLY A 67 6.76 -1.70 10.38
N LYS A 68 6.58 -0.60 11.12
CA LYS A 68 6.21 -0.59 12.53
C LYS A 68 4.98 0.26 12.73
N VAL A 69 4.04 -0.25 13.52
CA VAL A 69 2.87 0.52 13.96
C VAL A 69 3.33 1.65 14.86
N LYS A 70 2.91 2.87 14.54
CA LYS A 70 3.24 4.09 15.29
C LYS A 70 2.09 4.58 16.16
N LYS A 71 0.86 4.31 15.75
CA LYS A 71 -0.33 4.71 16.47
C LYS A 71 -1.51 3.87 16.02
N VAL A 72 -2.31 3.40 16.97
CA VAL A 72 -3.64 2.85 16.72
C VAL A 72 -4.69 3.84 17.21
N VAL A 73 -5.72 4.09 16.40
CA VAL A 73 -6.89 4.89 16.77
C VAL A 73 -8.13 4.00 16.62
N LYS A 74 -8.64 3.51 17.76
CA LYS A 74 -9.82 2.65 17.79
C LYS A 74 -11.10 3.48 17.57
N GLY A 75 -11.89 3.09 16.58
CA GLY A 75 -13.21 3.65 16.31
C GLY A 75 -14.33 2.73 16.81
N ALA A 76 -15.57 3.01 16.43
CA ALA A 76 -16.73 2.21 16.85
C ALA A 76 -16.71 0.79 16.27
N VAL A 77 -16.34 0.65 14.99
CA VAL A 77 -16.31 -0.64 14.27
C VAL A 77 -14.92 -0.95 13.72
N ASN A 78 -14.25 0.08 13.20
CA ASN A 78 -12.92 -0.03 12.61
C ASN A 78 -11.88 0.74 13.41
N SER A 79 -10.65 0.23 13.39
CA SER A 79 -9.46 0.89 13.91
C SER A 79 -8.60 1.40 12.77
N MET A 80 -8.08 2.62 12.94
CA MET A 80 -7.07 3.17 12.05
C MET A 80 -5.68 2.84 12.61
N VAL A 81 -4.87 2.16 11.81
CA VAL A 81 -3.52 1.76 12.18
C VAL A 81 -2.53 2.55 11.34
N HIS A 82 -1.79 3.43 12.00
CA HIS A 82 -0.75 4.24 11.37
C HIS A 82 0.58 3.47 11.38
N ILE A 83 1.14 3.24 10.19
CA ILE A 83 2.33 2.43 9.97
C ILE A 83 3.41 3.33 9.39
N LYS A 84 4.65 3.17 9.88
CA LYS A 84 5.84 3.74 9.26
C LYS A 84 6.70 2.62 8.69
N THR A 85 6.95 2.64 7.38
CA THR A 85 7.83 1.66 6.72
C THR A 85 9.28 1.85 7.16
N SER A 86 10.13 0.86 6.91
CA SER A 86 11.57 0.94 7.19
C SER A 86 12.26 2.11 6.47
N ASN A 87 11.79 2.46 5.27
CA ASN A 87 12.28 3.60 4.49
C ASN A 87 11.62 4.95 4.88
N GLY A 88 10.71 4.93 5.85
CA GLY A 88 10.13 6.12 6.45
C GLY A 88 8.81 6.59 5.85
N LEU A 89 8.26 5.91 4.85
CA LEU A 89 6.90 6.18 4.35
C LEU A 89 5.89 5.97 5.47
N THR A 90 4.97 6.92 5.62
CA THR A 90 3.81 6.77 6.51
C THR A 90 2.59 6.38 5.71
N LEU A 91 1.94 5.30 6.09
CA LEU A 91 0.67 4.86 5.52
C LEU A 91 -0.31 4.49 6.64
N THR A 92 -1.59 4.43 6.29
CA THR A 92 -2.65 4.12 7.26
C THR A 92 -3.47 2.97 6.73
N SER A 93 -3.71 1.97 7.57
CA SER A 93 -4.67 0.90 7.33
C SER A 93 -5.94 1.13 8.13
N SER A 94 -7.07 0.67 7.60
CA SER A 94 -8.35 0.63 8.30
C SER A 94 -8.78 -0.83 8.40
N ILE A 95 -8.70 -1.42 9.58
CA ILE A 95 -9.10 -2.80 9.86
C ILE A 95 -10.28 -2.84 10.83
N THR A 96 -10.97 -3.96 10.97
CA THR A 96 -12.00 -4.11 12.00
C THR A 96 -11.35 -4.11 13.39
N ASN A 97 -12.11 -3.71 14.41
CA ASN A 97 -11.67 -3.82 15.79
C ASN A 97 -11.38 -5.29 16.16
N GLU A 98 -12.17 -6.22 15.62
CA GLU A 98 -11.95 -7.67 15.76
C GLU A 98 -10.58 -8.09 15.23
N SER A 99 -10.20 -7.73 14.00
CA SER A 99 -8.89 -8.09 13.46
C SER A 99 -7.72 -7.43 14.23
N LEU A 100 -7.91 -6.21 14.75
CA LEU A 100 -6.91 -5.58 15.61
C LEU A 100 -6.67 -6.42 16.87
N ASP A 101 -7.76 -6.83 17.52
CA ASP A 101 -7.74 -7.57 18.78
C ASP A 101 -7.23 -9.02 18.56
N GLU A 102 -7.69 -9.71 17.51
CA GLU A 102 -7.26 -11.08 17.14
C GLU A 102 -5.77 -11.16 16.79
N MET A 103 -5.25 -10.16 16.07
CA MET A 103 -3.84 -10.10 15.69
C MET A 103 -2.96 -9.46 16.78
N ALA A 104 -3.54 -9.05 17.91
CA ALA A 104 -2.87 -8.35 18.99
C ALA A 104 -2.03 -7.15 18.50
N ILE A 105 -2.54 -6.40 17.52
CA ILE A 105 -1.83 -5.25 16.95
C ILE A 105 -1.92 -4.06 17.91
N ALA A 106 -0.77 -3.51 18.27
CA ALA A 106 -0.65 -2.33 19.12
C ALA A 106 0.47 -1.40 18.63
N ASP A 107 0.63 -0.26 19.30
CA ASP A 107 1.75 0.63 19.05
C ASP A 107 3.08 -0.12 19.26
N GLY A 108 3.97 -0.03 18.28
CA GLY A 108 5.25 -0.73 18.28
C GLY A 108 5.25 -2.11 17.59
N SER A 109 4.07 -2.69 17.30
CA SER A 109 3.99 -3.97 16.57
C SER A 109 4.71 -3.90 15.22
N GLU A 110 5.46 -4.95 14.90
CA GLU A 110 6.09 -5.13 13.60
C GLU A 110 5.12 -5.81 12.65
N VAL A 111 4.95 -5.21 11.47
CA VAL A 111 3.92 -5.61 10.51
C VAL A 111 4.43 -5.48 9.08
N ILE A 112 3.77 -6.19 8.17
CA ILE A 112 3.91 -6.01 6.74
C ILE A 112 2.60 -5.40 6.23
N ALA A 113 2.69 -4.22 5.61
CA ALA A 113 1.56 -3.60 4.94
C ALA A 113 1.47 -4.13 3.50
N LEU A 114 0.39 -4.85 3.22
CA LEU A 114 0.12 -5.48 1.93
C LEU A 114 -0.84 -4.62 1.12
N ILE A 115 -0.45 -4.27 -0.11
CA ILE A 115 -1.32 -3.55 -1.07
C ILE A 115 -1.30 -4.31 -2.39
N LYS A 116 -2.46 -4.75 -2.85
CA LYS A 116 -2.58 -5.36 -4.18
C LYS A 116 -2.31 -4.30 -5.26
N ALA A 117 -1.61 -4.66 -6.32
CA ALA A 117 -1.25 -3.70 -7.38
C ALA A 117 -2.48 -3.05 -8.06
N SER A 118 -3.62 -3.75 -8.07
CA SER A 118 -4.91 -3.23 -8.58
C SER A 118 -5.59 -2.23 -7.64
N ASN A 119 -5.08 -2.06 -6.42
CA ASN A 119 -5.66 -1.20 -5.38
C ASN A 119 -4.78 0.04 -5.16
N VAL A 120 -4.26 0.58 -6.26
CA VAL A 120 -3.49 1.83 -6.30
C VAL A 120 -4.04 2.64 -7.47
N ILE A 121 -4.44 3.88 -7.21
CA ILE A 121 -4.87 4.81 -8.25
C ILE A 121 -3.71 5.74 -8.58
N LEU A 122 -3.50 6.01 -9.87
CA LEU A 122 -2.51 6.97 -10.33
C LEU A 122 -3.16 8.29 -10.75
N ALA A 123 -2.49 9.38 -10.43
CA ALA A 123 -2.78 10.71 -10.94
C ALA A 123 -1.49 11.37 -11.46
N THR A 124 -1.60 12.20 -12.49
CA THR A 124 -0.50 13.03 -13.00
C THR A 124 -0.94 14.48 -13.04
N LYS A 125 0.00 15.43 -13.01
CA LYS A 125 -0.33 16.83 -13.30
C LYS A 125 -0.79 16.93 -14.77
N LYS A 126 -1.83 17.73 -14.99
CA LYS A 126 -2.30 18.10 -16.33
C LYS A 126 -1.21 18.85 -17.09
#